data_AF-A0A966VSE6-F1
#
_entry.id   AF-A0A966VSE6-F1
#
_cell.length_a   1.000
_cell.length_b   1.000
_cell.length_c   1.000
_cell.angle_alpha   90.00
_cell.angle_beta   90.00
_cell.angle_gamma   90.00
#
_symmetry.space_group_name_H-M   'P 1'
#
loop_
_entity.id
_entity.type
_entity.pdbx_description
1 polymer ?
#
loop_
_entity_poly.entity_id
_entity_poly.type
_entity_poly.pdbx_seq_one_letter_code
_entity_poly.pdbx_strand_id
1 'polypeptide(L)'
;MRACPSVCKFWHPRWVKPRCFKWQPNSSVRREREPKRACVVNAANPSSVVATAEQLIDGWELVVGLEVHVELATRTKLFSASANRFGDEPNTHIDPVTLGLPGALPVLNRHAVELAMRLGLALNCRVQPCTFHRKNYFYPDLPKAYQVSQYDQPLNVDGFLMLPG
;
A
#
# COMPACT_ATOMS: atom_id res chain seq x y z
N MET A 1 10.71 8.65 -19.71
CA MET A 1 10.85 8.17 -18.31
C MET A 1 9.74 8.80 -17.50
N ARG A 2 8.72 8.02 -17.09
CA ARG A 2 7.63 8.49 -16.23
C ARG A 2 7.90 7.96 -14.82
N ALA A 3 8.29 8.85 -13.91
CA ALA A 3 8.37 8.51 -12.49
C ALA A 3 8.08 9.77 -11.66
N CYS A 4 6.84 9.91 -11.25
CA CYS A 4 6.53 10.54 -9.98
C CYS A 4 5.31 9.84 -9.40
N PRO A 5 5.53 8.87 -8.51
CA PRO A 5 4.59 8.67 -7.44
C PRO A 5 5.36 8.74 -6.12
N SER A 6 5.07 9.76 -5.31
CA SER A 6 5.45 9.78 -3.90
C SER A 6 4.65 8.69 -3.16
N VAL A 7 5.06 7.44 -3.32
CA VAL A 7 4.42 6.25 -2.74
C VAL A 7 4.88 6.10 -1.30
N CYS A 8 4.18 6.65 -0.31
CA CYS A 8 4.45 6.38 1.11
C CYS A 8 4.30 4.88 1.44
N LYS A 9 5.37 4.10 1.27
CA LYS A 9 5.40 2.66 1.55
C LYS A 9 5.43 2.44 3.06
N PHE A 10 4.30 2.14 3.67
CA PHE A 10 4.21 1.81 5.08
C PHE A 10 4.62 0.35 5.31
N TRP A 11 5.64 0.12 6.13
CA TRP A 11 6.08 -1.22 6.53
C TRP A 11 5.83 -1.32 8.03
N HIS A 12 4.88 -2.15 8.48
CA HIS A 12 4.74 -2.46 9.90
C HIS A 12 5.15 -3.92 10.17
N PRO A 13 6.16 -4.16 11.03
CA PRO A 13 6.51 -5.50 11.48
C PRO A 13 5.68 -5.87 12.71
N ARG A 14 4.46 -6.33 12.51
CA ARG A 14 3.72 -7.02 13.58
C ARG A 14 2.87 -8.16 13.04
N TRP A 15 3.47 -8.94 12.15
CA TRP A 15 2.97 -10.29 11.88
C TRP A 15 3.38 -11.20 13.02
N VAL A 16 2.36 -11.68 13.74
CA VAL A 16 2.40 -12.60 14.87
C VAL A 16 3.30 -13.80 14.56
N LYS A 17 4.19 -14.15 15.51
CA LYS A 17 5.09 -15.31 15.43
C LYS A 17 4.30 -16.58 15.06
N PRO A 18 4.62 -17.30 13.98
CA PRO A 18 4.15 -18.66 13.81
C PRO A 18 4.97 -19.57 14.73
N ARG A 19 4.27 -20.38 15.54
CA ARG A 19 4.86 -21.54 16.22
C ARG A 19 5.58 -22.41 15.17
N CYS A 20 6.88 -22.66 15.36
CA CYS A 20 7.63 -23.62 14.55
C CYS A 20 6.94 -24.98 14.59
N PHE A 21 6.31 -25.37 13.48
CA PHE A 21 5.86 -26.74 13.26
C PHE A 21 7.05 -27.52 12.67
N LYS A 22 7.57 -28.50 13.40
CA LYS A 22 8.62 -29.41 12.93
C LYS A 22 8.04 -30.33 11.86
N TRP A 23 8.56 -30.24 10.64
CA TRP A 23 8.24 -31.13 9.54
C TRP A 23 9.07 -32.41 9.64
N GLN A 24 8.42 -33.58 9.66
CA GLN A 24 9.08 -34.87 9.40
C GLN A 24 8.64 -35.37 8.01
N PRO A 25 9.57 -35.83 7.15
CA PRO A 25 9.20 -36.41 5.87
C PRO A 25 8.76 -37.85 6.08
N ASN A 26 7.65 -38.26 5.49
CA ASN A 26 7.53 -39.64 5.04
C ASN A 26 6.78 -39.76 3.71
N SER A 27 7.47 -40.44 2.80
CA SER A 27 7.01 -41.30 1.69
C SER A 27 6.12 -40.71 0.58
N SER A 28 6.79 -40.51 -0.57
CA SER A 28 6.37 -40.92 -1.93
C SER A 28 4.94 -40.61 -2.37
N VAL A 29 4.77 -39.56 -3.18
CA VAL A 29 3.56 -39.36 -4.00
C VAL A 29 3.94 -39.26 -5.48
N ARG A 30 3.35 -40.17 -6.26
CA ARG A 30 3.47 -40.28 -7.73
C ARG A 30 2.93 -39.02 -8.41
N ARG A 31 3.58 -38.61 -9.50
CA ARG A 31 3.06 -37.58 -10.42
C ARG A 31 1.97 -38.17 -11.31
N GLU A 32 0.71 -37.95 -10.99
CA GLU A 32 -0.38 -37.99 -11.96
C GLU A 32 -0.69 -36.57 -12.44
N ARG A 33 -0.81 -36.40 -13.76
CA ARG A 33 -1.11 -35.11 -14.42
C ARG A 33 -2.61 -34.86 -14.32
N GLU A 34 -3.03 -33.95 -13.46
CA GLU A 34 -4.42 -33.51 -13.33
C GLU A 34 -4.83 -32.59 -14.51
N PRO A 35 -6.07 -32.65 -15.02
CA PRO A 35 -6.50 -31.81 -16.13
C PRO A 35 -6.63 -30.35 -15.68
N LYS A 36 -6.20 -29.41 -16.54
CA LYS A 36 -6.31 -27.97 -16.30
C LYS A 36 -7.78 -27.58 -16.12
N ARG A 37 -8.21 -27.31 -14.88
CA ARG A 37 -9.53 -26.71 -14.58
C ARG A 37 -9.55 -25.30 -15.18
N ALA A 38 -10.38 -25.10 -16.20
CA ALA A 38 -10.59 -23.80 -16.81
C ALA A 38 -11.29 -22.85 -15.81
N CYS A 39 -10.90 -21.57 -15.82
CA CYS A 39 -11.64 -20.53 -15.11
C CYS A 39 -13.05 -20.44 -15.72
N VAL A 40 -14.07 -20.83 -14.96
CA VAL A 40 -15.47 -20.64 -15.35
C VAL A 40 -15.85 -19.21 -15.02
N VAL A 41 -16.09 -18.40 -16.05
CA VAL A 41 -16.66 -17.06 -15.91
C VAL A 41 -18.15 -17.22 -15.63
N ASN A 42 -18.63 -16.66 -14.52
CA ASN A 42 -20.04 -16.71 -14.19
C ASN A 42 -20.84 -15.81 -15.16
N ALA A 43 -21.68 -16.39 -16.01
CA ALA A 43 -22.37 -15.68 -17.09
C ALA A 43 -23.35 -14.61 -16.59
N ALA A 44 -23.78 -14.67 -15.32
CA ALA A 44 -24.72 -13.72 -14.71
C ALA A 44 -24.07 -12.42 -14.21
N ASN A 45 -22.75 -12.39 -13.97
CA ASN A 45 -22.03 -11.17 -13.60
C ASN A 45 -20.56 -11.26 -14.04
N PRO A 46 -20.19 -10.72 -15.22
CA PRO A 46 -18.83 -10.82 -15.75
C PRO A 46 -17.80 -9.98 -14.96
N SER A 47 -18.21 -9.20 -13.96
CA SER A 47 -17.36 -8.30 -13.18
C SER A 47 -16.95 -8.84 -11.80
N SER A 48 -17.59 -9.90 -11.31
CA SER A 48 -17.25 -10.54 -10.04
C SER A 48 -16.56 -11.88 -10.28
N VAL A 49 -15.22 -11.87 -10.29
CA VAL A 49 -14.44 -13.12 -10.19
C VAL A 49 -14.45 -13.54 -8.73
N VAL A 50 -15.47 -14.30 -8.33
CA VAL A 50 -15.49 -14.96 -7.03
C VAL A 50 -14.67 -16.23 -7.17
N ALA A 51 -13.54 -16.32 -6.47
CA ALA A 51 -12.83 -17.57 -6.34
C ALA A 51 -13.74 -18.55 -5.59
N THR A 52 -14.30 -19.53 -6.28
CA THR A 52 -15.15 -20.53 -5.66
C THR A 52 -14.29 -21.48 -4.85
N ALA A 53 -14.83 -22.04 -3.76
CA ALA A 53 -14.12 -22.99 -2.89
C ALA A 53 -13.52 -24.18 -3.66
N GLU A 54 -14.07 -24.49 -4.83
CA GLU A 54 -13.60 -25.54 -5.75
C GLU A 54 -12.25 -25.25 -6.44
N GLN A 55 -11.71 -24.03 -6.29
CA GLN A 55 -10.43 -23.60 -6.86
C GLN A 55 -9.27 -23.66 -5.85
N LEU A 56 -9.55 -23.92 -4.58
CA LEU A 56 -8.51 -24.07 -3.55
C LEU A 56 -8.04 -25.52 -3.48
N ILE A 57 -6.76 -25.72 -3.15
CA ILE A 57 -6.19 -27.05 -2.93
C ILE A 57 -6.74 -27.56 -1.60
N ASP A 58 -7.31 -28.77 -1.60
CA ASP A 58 -7.86 -29.38 -0.39
C ASP A 58 -6.84 -29.40 0.76
N GLY A 59 -7.28 -28.96 1.94
CA GLY A 59 -6.44 -28.85 3.14
C GLY A 59 -5.64 -27.54 3.28
N TRP A 60 -5.82 -26.57 2.38
CA TRP A 60 -5.17 -25.26 2.45
C TRP A 60 -6.18 -24.10 2.56
N GLU A 61 -5.80 -23.05 3.30
CA GLU A 61 -6.56 -21.81 3.45
C GLU A 61 -5.82 -20.65 2.76
N LEU A 62 -6.52 -19.87 1.93
CA LEU A 62 -5.94 -18.69 1.28
C LEU A 62 -6.09 -17.45 2.18
N VAL A 63 -4.97 -16.92 2.65
CA VAL A 63 -4.91 -15.67 3.42
C VAL A 63 -4.30 -14.56 2.55
N VAL A 64 -5.07 -13.50 2.30
CA VAL A 64 -4.65 -12.36 1.45
C VAL A 64 -4.59 -11.08 2.28
N GLY A 65 -3.48 -10.33 2.15
CA GLY A 65 -3.33 -8.98 2.66
C GLY A 65 -3.16 -7.98 1.51
N LEU A 66 -3.79 -6.81 1.62
CA LEU A 66 -3.71 -5.74 0.61
C LEU A 66 -2.97 -4.52 1.17
N GLU A 67 -2.04 -3.99 0.38
CA GLU A 67 -1.40 -2.69 0.62
C GLU A 67 -1.86 -1.74 -0.50
N VAL A 68 -2.66 -0.74 -0.13
CA VAL A 68 -3.26 0.20 -1.08
C VAL A 68 -2.67 1.59 -0.87
N HIS A 69 -2.16 2.19 -1.94
CA HIS A 69 -1.72 3.58 -1.96
C HIS A 69 -2.73 4.44 -2.70
N VAL A 70 -3.19 5.51 -2.06
CA VAL A 70 -4.13 6.47 -2.63
C VAL A 70 -3.47 7.84 -2.71
N GLU A 71 -3.54 8.48 -3.87
CA GLU A 71 -3.07 9.85 -4.04
C GLU A 71 -4.15 10.83 -3.56
N LEU A 72 -3.79 11.71 -2.63
CA LEU A 72 -4.71 12.72 -2.11
C LEU A 72 -4.85 13.87 -3.10
N ALA A 73 -6.09 14.20 -3.47
CA ALA A 73 -6.44 15.29 -4.37
C ALA A 73 -6.18 16.66 -3.73
N THR A 74 -4.92 17.04 -3.64
CA THR A 74 -4.43 18.31 -3.07
C THR A 74 -3.89 19.21 -4.18
N ARG A 75 -3.87 20.53 -3.94
CA ARG A 75 -3.31 21.50 -4.90
C ARG A 75 -1.79 21.50 -4.92
N THR A 76 -1.16 21.26 -3.76
CA THR A 76 0.29 21.28 -3.55
C THR A 76 0.75 19.97 -2.92
N LYS A 77 2.03 19.64 -3.09
CA LYS A 77 2.62 18.41 -2.56
C LYS A 77 2.57 18.33 -1.02
N LEU A 78 2.82 17.14 -0.48
CA LEU A 78 2.68 16.87 0.96
C LEU A 78 3.64 17.70 1.84
N PHE A 79 4.86 17.96 1.35
CA PHE A 79 5.92 18.64 2.11
C PHE A 79 6.46 19.90 1.42
N SER A 80 5.82 20.33 0.33
CA SER A 80 6.34 21.38 -0.55
C SER A 80 5.20 22.18 -1.18
N ALA A 81 5.49 23.42 -1.57
CA ALA A 81 4.52 24.31 -2.21
C ALA A 81 4.36 24.05 -3.73
N SER A 82 5.15 23.16 -4.32
CA SER A 82 5.02 22.78 -5.73
C SER A 82 3.65 22.17 -6.00
N ALA A 83 3.14 22.39 -7.22
CA ALA A 83 1.83 21.87 -7.61
C ALA A 83 1.79 20.33 -7.61
N ASN A 84 0.65 19.78 -7.21
CA ASN A 84 0.34 18.36 -7.32
C ASN A 84 -0.60 18.13 -8.51
N ARG A 85 -0.06 18.23 -9.73
CA ARG A 85 -0.79 18.05 -11.00
C ARG A 85 -0.05 17.07 -11.90
N PHE A 86 -0.80 16.22 -12.57
CA PHE A 86 -0.28 15.28 -13.55
C PHE A 86 -0.36 15.84 -14.98
N GLY A 87 0.53 15.39 -15.87
CA GLY A 87 0.44 15.62 -17.31
C GLY A 87 1.28 16.78 -17.88
N ASP A 88 2.03 17.47 -17.03
CA ASP A 88 2.93 18.55 -17.46
C ASP A 88 4.32 18.04 -17.86
N GLU A 89 5.13 18.94 -18.42
CA GLU A 89 6.52 18.65 -18.79
C GLU A 89 7.33 18.10 -17.60
N PRO A 90 8.24 17.14 -17.83
CA PRO A 90 9.07 16.57 -16.78
C PRO A 90 9.84 17.65 -16.01
N ASN A 91 9.96 17.47 -14.69
CA ASN A 91 10.73 18.36 -13.82
C ASN A 91 10.25 19.82 -13.80
N THR A 92 8.97 20.10 -14.12
CA THR A 92 8.39 21.45 -14.04
C THR A 92 7.90 21.79 -12.62
N HIS A 93 7.29 20.83 -11.93
CA HIS A 93 6.75 21.02 -10.57
C HIS A 93 7.76 20.59 -9.52
N ILE A 94 8.90 21.27 -9.45
CA ILE A 94 9.99 20.97 -8.53
C ILE A 94 10.43 22.19 -7.73
N ASP A 95 11.05 21.93 -6.60
CA ASP A 95 11.63 22.88 -5.67
C ASP A 95 12.76 22.21 -4.86
N PRO A 96 13.55 22.97 -4.07
CA PRO A 96 14.65 22.41 -3.29
C PRO A 96 14.27 21.23 -2.37
N VAL A 97 13.04 21.19 -1.83
CA VAL A 97 12.58 20.12 -0.93
C VAL A 97 12.30 18.83 -1.71
N THR A 98 11.65 18.97 -2.86
CA THR A 98 11.35 17.84 -3.76
C THR A 98 12.62 17.26 -4.36
N LEU A 99 13.58 18.11 -4.73
CA LEU A 99 14.90 17.75 -5.23
C LEU A 99 15.87 17.26 -4.15
N GLY A 100 15.52 17.40 -2.86
CA GLY A 100 16.38 16.98 -1.76
C GLY A 100 17.69 17.77 -1.68
N LEU A 101 17.69 19.04 -2.07
CA LEU A 101 18.88 19.88 -2.03
C LEU A 101 19.32 20.13 -0.58
N PRO A 102 20.63 20.29 -0.32
CA PRO A 102 21.13 20.60 1.01
C PRO A 102 20.47 21.86 1.60
N GLY A 103 20.04 21.76 2.86
CA GLY A 103 19.39 22.87 3.58
C GLY A 103 17.87 23.02 3.32
N ALA A 104 17.29 22.27 2.39
CA ALA A 104 15.84 22.30 2.17
C ALA A 104 15.07 21.56 3.29
N LEU A 105 14.07 22.22 3.89
CA LEU A 105 13.29 21.68 5.00
C LEU A 105 11.83 21.40 4.58
N PRO A 106 11.27 20.22 4.92
CA PRO A 106 9.89 19.88 4.58
C PRO A 106 8.88 20.61 5.47
N VAL A 107 7.77 21.08 4.89
CA VAL A 107 6.66 21.70 5.62
C VAL A 107 5.37 20.95 5.30
N LEU A 108 4.72 20.39 6.32
CA LEU A 108 3.55 19.54 6.16
C LEU A 108 2.32 20.31 5.64
N ASN A 109 1.65 19.74 4.63
CA ASN A 109 0.43 20.28 4.06
C ASN A 109 -0.79 20.00 4.95
N ARG A 110 -1.41 21.05 5.50
CA ARG A 110 -2.61 20.97 6.34
C ARG A 110 -3.78 20.26 5.66
N HIS A 111 -4.03 20.55 4.39
CA HIS A 111 -5.17 19.97 3.67
C HIS A 111 -4.96 18.47 3.38
N ALA A 112 -3.72 18.04 3.16
CA ALA A 112 -3.40 16.62 3.03
C ALA A 112 -3.72 15.85 4.31
N VAL A 113 -3.39 16.41 5.48
CA VAL A 113 -3.72 15.82 6.79
C VAL A 113 -5.24 15.73 6.97
N GLU A 114 -5.97 16.79 6.64
CA GLU A 114 -7.43 16.82 6.72
C GLU A 114 -8.08 15.73 5.85
N LEU A 115 -7.64 15.59 4.59
CA LEU A 115 -8.14 14.52 3.70
C LEU A 115 -7.80 13.13 4.23
N ALA A 116 -6.60 12.94 4.79
CA ALA A 116 -6.21 11.67 5.39
C ALA A 116 -7.07 11.31 6.62
N MET A 117 -7.41 12.29 7.47
CA MET A 117 -8.35 12.09 8.58
C MET A 117 -9.75 11.76 8.08
N ARG A 118 -10.26 12.48 7.07
CA ARG A 118 -11.57 12.20 6.45
C ARG A 118 -11.64 10.79 5.87
N LEU A 119 -10.60 10.35 5.17
CA LEU A 119 -10.49 8.98 4.67
C LEU A 119 -10.52 7.96 5.81
N GLY A 120 -9.79 8.22 6.90
CA GLY A 120 -9.81 7.38 8.09
C GLY A 120 -11.21 7.22 8.67
N LEU A 121 -11.93 8.33 8.86
CA LEU A 121 -13.31 8.31 9.37
C LEU A 121 -14.25 7.58 8.42
N ALA A 122 -14.11 7.75 7.11
CA ALA A 122 -14.90 7.03 6.11
C ALA A 122 -14.65 5.51 6.12
N LEU A 123 -13.45 5.09 6.53
CA LEU A 123 -13.06 3.68 6.70
C LEU A 123 -13.24 3.19 8.15
N ASN A 124 -14.02 3.90 8.96
CA ASN A 124 -14.29 3.57 10.37
C ASN A 124 -13.03 3.44 11.25
N CYS A 125 -11.93 4.11 10.88
CA CYS A 125 -10.70 4.10 11.67
C CYS A 125 -10.82 5.00 12.91
N ARG A 126 -10.06 4.67 13.94
CA ARG A 126 -9.74 5.61 15.03
C ARG A 126 -8.62 6.55 14.59
N VAL A 127 -8.89 7.86 14.61
CA VAL A 127 -7.90 8.91 14.33
C VAL A 127 -7.12 9.23 15.62
N GLN A 128 -5.80 9.33 15.52
CA GLN A 128 -4.92 9.58 16.67
C GLN A 128 -3.76 10.52 16.32
N PRO A 129 -3.08 11.13 17.31
CA PRO A 129 -1.81 11.84 17.07
C PRO A 129 -0.79 10.93 16.38
N CYS A 130 0.00 11.52 15.47
CA CYS A 130 0.91 10.77 14.61
C CYS A 130 2.28 11.42 14.52
N THR A 131 3.29 10.61 14.20
CA THR A 131 4.68 11.05 14.05
C THR A 131 5.23 10.61 12.69
N PHE A 132 5.79 11.56 11.95
CA PHE A 132 6.47 11.27 10.69
C PHE A 132 7.90 10.76 10.93
N HIS A 133 8.27 9.71 10.21
CA HIS A 133 9.52 8.99 10.28
C HIS A 133 10.20 8.93 8.91
N ARG A 134 11.52 8.69 8.91
CA ARG A 134 12.30 8.50 7.69
C ARG A 134 12.48 7.01 7.41
N LYS A 135 11.93 6.55 6.29
CA LYS A 135 12.21 5.23 5.72
C LYS A 135 13.38 5.36 4.75
N ASN A 136 14.57 4.96 5.19
CA ASN A 136 15.82 5.15 4.45
C ASN A 136 16.04 4.04 3.42
N TYR A 137 16.25 4.38 2.16
CA TYR A 137 16.66 3.48 1.08
C TYR A 137 17.17 4.28 -0.13
N PHE A 138 18.08 3.70 -0.90
CA PHE A 138 18.62 4.33 -2.09
C PHE A 138 17.81 3.93 -3.32
N TYR A 139 17.31 4.92 -4.04
CA TYR A 139 16.71 4.73 -5.35
C TYR A 139 16.79 6.04 -6.16
N PRO A 140 17.02 6.01 -7.49
CA PRO A 140 17.19 7.23 -8.29
C PRO A 140 16.01 8.22 -8.26
N ASP A 141 14.79 7.76 -8.01
CA ASP A 141 13.59 8.61 -7.88
C ASP A 141 13.41 9.25 -6.49
N LEU A 142 14.25 8.87 -5.52
CA LEU A 142 14.17 9.29 -4.13
C LEU A 142 15.39 10.14 -3.77
N PRO A 143 15.39 11.44 -4.12
CA PRO A 143 16.60 12.27 -4.07
C PRO A 143 17.16 12.48 -2.67
N LYS A 144 16.32 12.32 -1.63
CA LYS A 144 16.73 12.48 -0.22
C LYS A 144 17.35 11.22 0.39
N ALA A 145 17.40 10.09 -0.34
CA ALA A 145 17.75 8.76 0.18
C ALA A 145 16.87 8.27 1.37
N TYR A 146 15.76 8.95 1.62
CA TYR A 146 14.71 8.52 2.52
C TYR A 146 13.36 9.05 2.09
N GLN A 147 12.34 8.27 2.42
CA GLN A 147 10.96 8.65 2.30
C GLN A 147 10.42 9.06 3.66
N VAL A 148 9.73 10.20 3.70
CA VAL A 148 8.96 10.60 4.88
C VAL A 148 7.63 9.86 4.87
N SER A 149 7.41 9.01 5.87
CA SER A 149 6.19 8.21 6.08
C SER A 149 5.82 8.27 7.56
N GLN A 150 4.82 7.52 8.03
CA GLN A 150 4.69 7.21 9.47
C GLN A 150 5.12 5.75 9.69
N TYR A 151 5.26 5.32 10.95
CA TYR A 151 5.68 3.95 11.29
C TYR A 151 4.88 3.39 12.47
N ASP A 152 5.34 3.59 13.69
CA ASP A 152 4.74 3.09 14.93
C ASP A 152 3.49 3.89 15.36
N GLN A 153 3.43 5.17 14.99
CA GLN A 153 2.31 6.07 15.29
C GLN A 153 1.63 6.56 14.00
N PRO A 154 0.88 5.70 13.29
CA PRO A 154 0.07 6.11 12.14
C PRO A 154 -1.13 6.97 12.57
N LEU A 155 -1.61 7.81 11.65
CA LEU A 155 -2.75 8.70 11.85
C LEU A 155 -4.08 7.96 12.04
N ASN A 156 -4.30 6.89 11.28
CA ASN A 156 -5.55 6.11 11.27
C ASN A 156 -5.26 4.65 11.60
N VAL A 157 -5.97 4.08 12.57
CA VAL A 157 -5.81 2.68 13.01
C VAL A 157 -7.15 1.97 13.19
N ASP A 158 -7.12 0.64 13.21
CA ASP A 158 -8.23 -0.22 13.61
C ASP A 158 -9.55 0.00 12.82
N GLY A 159 -9.46 0.34 11.53
CA GLY A 159 -10.64 0.51 10.66
C GLY A 159 -11.11 -0.77 9.98
N PHE A 160 -12.26 -0.69 9.31
CA PHE A 160 -12.84 -1.79 8.55
C PHE A 160 -13.75 -1.28 7.42
N LEU A 161 -13.87 -2.11 6.36
CA LEU A 161 -14.77 -1.89 5.25
C LEU A 161 -15.62 -3.14 5.03
N MET A 162 -16.94 -2.97 4.99
CA MET A 162 -17.86 -4.05 4.65
C MET A 162 -17.91 -4.21 3.14
N LEU A 163 -17.64 -5.43 2.66
CA LEU A 163 -17.81 -5.75 1.24
C LEU A 163 -19.28 -6.12 0.97
N PRO A 164 -19.86 -5.69 -0.16
CA PRO A 164 -21.16 -6.19 -0.58
C PRO A 164 -21.06 -7.70 -0.83
N GLY A 165 -22.01 -8.45 -0.27
CA GLY A 165 -22.17 -9.89 -0.48
C GLY A 165 -22.82 -10.24 -1.82
#